data_AF-A0A1I7SMX6-F1
#
_entry.id   AF-A0A1I7SMX6-F1
#
_cell.length_a   1.000
_cell.length_b   1.000
_cell.length_c   1.000
_cell.angle_alpha   90.00
_cell.angle_beta   90.00
_cell.angle_gamma   90.00
#
_symmetry.space_group_name_H-M   'P 1'
#
loop_
_entity.id
_entity.type
_entity.pdbx_description
1 polymer ?
#
loop_
_entity_poly.entity_id
_entity_poly.type
_entity_poly.pdbx_seq_one_letter_code
_entity_poly.pdbx_strand_id
1 'polypeptide(L)'
;MAISFNGGKDCTALLHLLRCRIDKKHGPAAKIQAFHILCGDEFSEMADFIRDAGRKYNLDTSELNGPMKSGLEQLKIRKPKVVAVFMGSRFTDPN
;
A
#
# COMPACT_ATOMS: atom_id res chain seq x y z
N MET A 1 -11.28 1.26 -0.99
CA MET A 1 -10.05 1.41 -1.80
C MET A 1 -8.86 1.07 -0.93
N ALA A 2 -7.80 0.51 -1.50
CA ALA A 2 -6.53 0.28 -0.81
C ALA A 2 -5.36 0.78 -1.66
N ILE A 3 -4.16 0.85 -1.10
CA ILE A 3 -2.91 1.13 -1.84
C ILE A 3 -1.95 -0.04 -1.69
N SER A 4 -1.34 -0.46 -2.81
CA SER A 4 -0.20 -1.38 -2.79
C SER A 4 1.04 -0.57 -2.43
N PHE A 5 1.66 -0.87 -1.30
CA PHE A 5 2.78 -0.10 -0.76
C PHE A 5 3.96 -1.02 -0.45
N ASN A 6 5.09 -0.79 -1.11
CA ASN A 6 6.32 -1.58 -0.95
C ASN A 6 7.51 -0.74 -0.47
N GLY A 7 7.25 0.48 0.02
CA GLY A 7 8.30 1.39 0.46
C GLY A 7 9.12 2.04 -0.66
N GLY A 8 8.89 1.69 -1.93
CA GLY A 8 9.56 2.30 -3.07
C GLY A 8 9.19 3.77 -3.26
N LYS A 9 10.02 4.50 -4.01
CA LYS A 9 9.83 5.94 -4.27
C LYS A 9 8.47 6.25 -4.92
N ASP A 10 8.03 5.43 -5.88
CA ASP A 10 6.85 5.73 -6.69
C ASP A 10 5.57 5.52 -5.88
N CYS A 11 5.46 4.40 -5.15
CA CYS A 11 4.33 4.18 -4.26
C CYS A 11 4.34 5.15 -3.07
N THR A 12 5.51 5.63 -2.61
CA THR A 12 5.61 6.64 -1.56
C THR A 12 5.12 8.00 -2.04
N ALA A 13 5.48 8.42 -3.25
CA ALA A 13 4.96 9.64 -3.86
C ALA A 13 3.44 9.55 -4.03
N LEU A 14 2.93 8.43 -4.56
CA LEU A 14 1.49 8.19 -4.70
C LEU A 14 0.77 8.19 -3.35
N LEU A 15 1.36 7.56 -2.33
CA LEU A 15 0.82 7.55 -0.97
C LEU A 15 0.71 8.97 -0.40
N HIS A 16 1.73 9.80 -0.62
CA HIS A 16 1.72 11.18 -0.16
C HIS A 16 0.59 11.98 -0.81
N LEU A 17 0.43 11.88 -2.12
CA LEU A 17 -0.67 12.52 -2.86
C LEU A 17 -2.04 12.03 -2.38
N LEU A 18 -2.18 10.71 -2.17
CA LEU A 18 -3.41 10.11 -1.65
C LEU A 18 -3.72 10.65 -0.25
N ARG A 19 -2.72 10.73 0.65
CA ARG A 19 -2.87 11.28 2.00
C ARG A 19 -3.40 12.70 1.98
N CYS A 20 -2.81 13.59 1.18
CA CYS A 20 -3.27 14.98 1.05
C CYS A 20 -4.75 15.06 0.63
N ARG A 21 -5.20 14.16 -0.25
CA ARG A 21 -6.62 14.11 -0.68
C ARG A 21 -7.53 13.54 0.40
N ILE A 22 -7.14 12.49 1.10
CA ILE A 22 -7.93 11.92 2.19
C ILE A 22 -8.04 12.91 3.34
N ASP A 23 -6.97 13.62 3.70
CA ASP A 23 -7.00 14.63 4.77
C ASP A 23 -8.02 15.72 4.47
N LYS A 24 -8.03 16.23 3.24
CA LYS A 24 -8.98 17.25 2.82
C LYS A 24 -10.43 16.77 2.84
N LYS A 25 -10.69 15.49 2.54
CA LYS A 25 -12.04 14.95 2.37
C LYS A 25 -12.62 14.30 3.63
N HIS A 26 -11.77 13.66 4.43
CA HIS A 26 -12.16 12.79 5.54
C HIS A 26 -11.44 13.15 6.85
N GLY A 27 -10.47 14.07 6.82
CA GLY A 27 -9.69 14.49 7.97
C GLY A 27 -8.41 13.66 8.19
N PRO A 28 -7.46 14.19 8.98
CA PRO A 28 -6.14 13.57 9.20
C PRO A 28 -6.20 12.24 9.96
N ALA A 29 -7.25 12.03 10.77
CA ALA A 29 -7.44 10.78 11.52
C ALA A 29 -7.95 9.61 10.66
N ALA A 30 -8.39 9.87 9.41
CA ALA A 30 -8.91 8.84 8.53
C ALA A 30 -7.79 7.87 8.12
N LYS A 31 -7.99 6.56 8.36
CA LYS A 31 -7.04 5.51 7.98
C LYS A 31 -7.07 5.24 6.48
N ILE A 32 -5.90 4.91 5.92
CA ILE A 32 -5.79 4.41 4.54
C ILE A 32 -5.52 2.92 4.61
N GLN A 33 -6.34 2.10 3.95
CA GLN A 33 -6.07 0.68 3.81
C GLN A 33 -4.85 0.50 2.90
N ALA A 34 -3.84 -0.20 3.37
CA ALA A 34 -2.64 -0.50 2.60
C ALA A 34 -2.39 -2.00 2.64
N PHE A 35 -1.70 -2.51 1.64
CA PHE A 35 -1.14 -3.84 1.72
C PHE A 35 0.24 -3.89 1.09
N HIS A 36 0.99 -4.87 1.54
CA HIS A 36 2.33 -5.15 1.08
C HIS A 36 2.41 -6.62 0.71
N ILE A 37 2.96 -6.93 -0.46
CA ILE A 37 3.10 -8.30 -0.94
C ILE A 37 4.53 -8.75 -0.67
N LEU A 38 4.68 -9.74 0.21
CA LEU A 38 5.96 -10.33 0.55
C LEU A 38 6.37 -11.30 -0.56
N CYS A 39 7.47 -11.00 -1.24
CA CYS A 39 8.02 -11.82 -2.30
C CYS A 39 9.53 -11.96 -2.17
N GLY A 40 9.98 -13.06 -1.56
CA GLY A 40 11.40 -13.37 -1.37
C GLY A 40 12.02 -12.64 -0.17
N ASP A 41 13.34 -12.52 -0.18
CA ASP A 41 14.10 -11.82 0.85
C ASP A 41 14.01 -10.30 0.64
N GLU A 42 13.32 -9.62 1.56
CA GLU A 42 13.29 -8.17 1.60
C GLU A 42 14.38 -7.63 2.52
N PHE A 43 14.96 -6.50 2.14
CA PHE A 43 15.91 -5.78 2.99
C PHE A 43 15.21 -5.31 4.27
N SER A 44 15.84 -5.50 5.43
CA SER A 44 15.30 -5.08 6.72
C SER A 44 14.98 -3.58 6.78
N GLU A 45 15.77 -2.77 6.08
CA GLU A 45 15.61 -1.32 5.96
C GLU A 45 14.31 -0.96 5.24
N MET A 46 13.86 -1.79 4.29
CA MET A 46 12.59 -1.59 3.61
C MET A 46 11.42 -1.90 4.53
N ALA A 47 11.50 -2.97 5.32
CA ALA A 47 10.48 -3.31 6.31
C ALA A 47 10.35 -2.20 7.38
N ASP A 48 11.49 -1.70 7.87
CA ASP A 48 11.52 -0.58 8.81
C ASP A 48 10.91 0.69 8.20
N PHE A 49 11.26 1.01 6.96
CA PHE A 49 10.66 2.14 6.25
C PHE A 49 9.15 2.00 6.06
N ILE A 50 8.67 0.82 5.66
CA ILE A 50 7.24 0.54 5.48
C ILE A 50 6.48 0.74 6.79
N ARG A 51 7.04 0.26 7.90
CA ARG A 51 6.48 0.42 9.25
C ARG A 51 6.43 1.88 9.66
N ASP A 52 7.51 2.63 9.43
CA ASP A 52 7.64 4.04 9.79
C ASP A 52 6.67 4.91 8.96
N ALA A 53 6.61 4.65 7.65
CA ALA A 53 5.61 5.24 6.77
C ALA A 53 4.19 4.87 7.19
N GLY A 54 3.95 3.62 7.60
CA GLY A 54 2.68 3.15 8.13
C GLY A 54 2.17 4.01 9.29
N ARG A 55 3.04 4.30 10.26
CA ARG A 55 2.72 5.21 11.38
C ARG A 55 2.51 6.64 10.90
N LYS A 56 3.41 7.17 10.07
CA LYS A 56 3.38 8.56 9.59
C LYS A 56 2.13 8.89 8.77
N TYR A 57 1.67 7.95 7.95
CA TYR A 57 0.53 8.12 7.04
C TYR A 57 -0.80 7.56 7.59
N ASN A 58 -0.79 7.01 8.81
CA ASN A 58 -1.92 6.36 9.46
C ASN A 58 -2.52 5.23 8.59
N LEU A 59 -1.65 4.31 8.19
CA LEU A 59 -2.02 3.17 7.36
C LEU A 59 -2.55 2.01 8.22
N ASP A 60 -3.57 1.33 7.70
CA ASP A 60 -3.96 -0.02 8.12
C ASP A 60 -3.34 -1.00 7.12
N THR A 61 -2.09 -1.38 7.37
CA THR A 61 -1.28 -2.20 6.46
C THR A 61 -1.49 -3.68 6.73
N SER A 62 -1.71 -4.46 5.68
CA SER A 62 -1.76 -5.93 5.74
C SER A 62 -0.66 -6.54 4.87
N GLU A 63 0.02 -7.55 5.39
CA GLU A 63 0.96 -8.35 4.61
C GLU A 63 0.25 -9.50 3.92
N LEU A 64 0.59 -9.70 2.64
CA LEU A 64 0.00 -10.71 1.77
C LEU A 64 1.13 -11.53 1.16
N ASN A 65 0.97 -12.85 1.14
CA ASN A 65 2.03 -13.75 0.70
C ASN A 65 1.84 -14.19 -0.75
N GLY A 66 2.97 -14.41 -1.44
CA GLY A 66 3.00 -14.98 -2.78
C GLY A 66 2.89 -13.94 -3.91
N PRO A 67 2.77 -14.38 -5.17
CA PRO A 67 2.71 -13.48 -6.31
C PRO A 67 1.50 -12.53 -6.26
N MET A 68 1.58 -11.43 -7.01
CA MET A 68 0.58 -10.35 -7.03
C MET A 68 -0.87 -10.86 -7.11
N LYS A 69 -1.15 -11.80 -8.02
CA LYS A 69 -2.49 -12.35 -8.21
C LYS A 69 -3.02 -13.05 -6.96
N SER A 70 -2.23 -13.94 -6.34
CA SER A 70 -2.64 -14.64 -5.12
C SER A 70 -2.71 -13.70 -3.91
N GLY A 71 -1.88 -12.66 -3.87
CA GLY A 71 -1.99 -11.60 -2.87
C GLY A 71 -3.33 -10.86 -2.99
N LEU A 72 -3.71 -10.44 -4.19
CA LEU A 72 -4.98 -9.75 -4.43
C LEU A 72 -6.20 -10.63 -4.14
N GLU A 73 -6.12 -11.94 -4.40
CA GLU A 73 -7.16 -12.90 -4.01
C GLU A 73 -7.32 -12.95 -2.47
N GLN A 74 -6.21 -13.01 -1.73
CA GLN A 74 -6.24 -12.92 -0.26
C GLN A 74 -6.81 -11.60 0.23
N LEU A 75 -6.47 -10.47 -0.41
CA LEU A 75 -7.03 -9.16 -0.08
C LEU A 75 -8.55 -9.14 -0.25
N LYS A 76 -9.05 -9.70 -1.36
CA LYS A 76 -10.48 -9.75 -1.66
C LYS A 76 -11.25 -10.56 -0.60
N ILE A 77 -10.65 -11.66 -0.11
CA ILE A 77 -11.24 -12.48 0.95
C ILE A 77 -11.21 -11.74 2.30
N ARG A 78 -10.05 -11.19 2.69
CA ARG A 78 -9.86 -10.56 4.00
C ARG A 78 -10.57 -9.21 4.14
N LYS A 79 -10.68 -8.45 3.04
CA LYS A 79 -11.22 -7.09 2.99
C LYS A 79 -12.22 -6.97 1.82
N PRO A 80 -13.40 -7.63 1.88
CA PRO A 80 -14.34 -7.71 0.75
C PRO A 80 -14.91 -6.35 0.32
N LYS A 81 -14.81 -5.32 1.19
CA LYS A 81 -15.20 -3.93 0.87
C LYS A 81 -14.18 -3.20 -0.01
N VAL A 82 -12.99 -3.76 -0.23
CA VAL A 82 -11.97 -3.20 -1.13
C VAL A 82 -12.28 -3.62 -2.56
N VAL A 83 -12.80 -2.68 -3.34
CA VAL A 83 -13.16 -2.89 -4.76
C VAL A 83 -12.14 -2.30 -5.75
N ALA A 84 -11.17 -1.53 -5.27
CA ALA A 84 -10.16 -0.87 -6.09
C ALA A 84 -8.85 -0.67 -5.31
N VAL A 85 -7.74 -0.75 -6.03
CA VAL A 85 -6.38 -0.64 -5.50
C VAL A 85 -5.60 0.43 -6.29
N PHE A 86 -4.92 1.31 -5.58
CA PHE A 86 -3.92 2.22 -6.14
C PHE A 86 -2.58 1.50 -6.28
N MET A 87 -2.02 1.54 -7.50
CA MET A 87 -0.74 0.94 -7.85
C MET A 87 0.26 2.04 -8.21
N GLY A 88 1.47 1.98 -7.67
CA GLY A 88 2.55 2.95 -7.94
C GLY A 88 3.30 2.71 -9.25
N SER A 89 2.72 1.97 -10.20
CA SER A 89 3.34 1.67 -11.50
C SER A 89 3.33 2.88 -12.43
N ARG A 90 4.39 3.06 -13.20
CA ARG A 90 4.54 4.10 -14.22
C ARG A 90 4.39 3.50 -15.60
N PHE A 91 4.02 4.34 -16.57
CA PHE A 91 3.90 3.94 -17.97
C PHE A 91 5.20 3.36 -18.54
N THR A 92 6.35 3.79 -18.03
CA THR A 92 7.69 3.34 -18.47
C THR A 92 8.17 2.07 -17.79
N ASP A 93 7.42 1.52 -16.83
CA ASP A 93 7.82 0.29 -16.16
C ASP A 93 7.57 -0.91 -17.11
N PRO A 94 8.42 -1.96 -17.09
CA PRO A 94 8.24 -3.14 -17.93
C PRO A 94 6.99 -3.93 -17.52
N ASN A 95 6.33 -4.54 -18.52
CA ASN A 95 5.17 -5.43 -18.34
C ASN A 95 5.59 -6.90 -18.24
#